data_AF-A0A5B8MX86-F1
#
_entry.id   AF-A0A5B8MX86-F1
#
_cell.length_a   1.000
_cell.length_b   1.000
_cell.length_c   1.000
_cell.angle_alpha   90.00
_cell.angle_beta   90.00
_cell.angle_gamma   90.00
#
_symmetry.space_group_name_H-M   'P 1'
#
loop_
_entity.id
_entity.type
_entity.pdbx_description
1 polymer ?
#
loop_
_entity_poly.entity_id
_entity_poly.type
_entity_poly.pdbx_seq_one_letter_code
_entity_poly.pdbx_strand_id
1 'polypeptide(L)'
;MAKEERGSFGDASRAVAHMNDDHFESLVAWVHHYLKVPTHLTLTDVILVDCTEEGMHLMVHGDWRLIEYPKECEVKTARDLRKVAVFMHNEAFSKLGLSYRIKHGYYGSTAAYLAEKAKQNKHILVPALATAALALAYYRRMKWR
;
A
#
# COMPACT_ATOMS: atom_id res chain seq x y z
N MET A 1 -34.29 8.37 -8.10
CA MET A 1 -33.43 7.24 -7.68
C MET A 1 -32.61 6.84 -8.89
N ALA A 2 -31.35 7.25 -8.95
CA ALA A 2 -30.48 6.93 -10.06
C ALA A 2 -30.19 5.42 -10.04
N LYS A 3 -30.36 4.79 -11.19
CA LYS A 3 -30.17 3.37 -11.41
C LYS A 3 -28.65 3.13 -11.41
N GLU A 4 -28.13 2.46 -10.40
CA GLU A 4 -26.73 2.03 -10.37
C GLU A 4 -26.50 1.10 -11.57
N GLU A 5 -25.84 1.63 -12.59
CA GLU A 5 -25.36 0.84 -13.73
C GLU A 5 -24.24 -0.06 -13.22
N ARG A 6 -24.56 -1.33 -13.01
CA ARG A 6 -23.58 -2.36 -12.67
C ARG A 6 -22.50 -2.37 -13.75
N GLY A 7 -21.23 -2.29 -13.35
CA GLY A 7 -20.09 -2.39 -14.28
C GLY A 7 -20.19 -3.59 -15.22
N SER A 8 -19.68 -3.45 -16.45
CA SER A 8 -19.79 -4.45 -17.52
C SER A 8 -19.10 -5.79 -17.20
N PHE A 9 -18.26 -5.86 -16.16
CA PHE A 9 -17.56 -7.08 -15.73
C PHE A 9 -18.44 -8.09 -15.00
N GLY A 10 -19.73 -7.78 -14.79
CA GLY A 10 -20.67 -8.61 -14.04
C GLY A 10 -20.72 -8.25 -12.56
N ASP A 11 -21.10 -9.20 -11.70
CA ASP A 11 -21.19 -8.95 -10.26
C ASP A 11 -19.79 -8.91 -9.60
N ALA A 12 -19.23 -7.70 -9.48
CA ALA A 12 -17.95 -7.46 -8.80
C ALA A 12 -18.08 -7.40 -7.27
N SER A 13 -19.28 -7.51 -6.69
CA SER A 13 -19.54 -7.29 -5.26
C SER A 13 -18.66 -8.14 -4.34
N ARG A 14 -18.42 -9.41 -4.70
CA ARG A 14 -17.55 -10.31 -3.92
C ARG A 14 -16.10 -9.86 -3.90
N ALA A 15 -15.60 -9.38 -5.05
CA ALA A 15 -14.23 -8.90 -5.13
C ALA A 15 -14.08 -7.57 -4.37
N VAL A 16 -15.08 -6.70 -4.48
CA VAL A 16 -15.16 -5.44 -3.74
C VAL A 16 -15.18 -5.68 -2.23
N ALA A 17 -16.06 -6.56 -1.75
CA ALA A 17 -16.12 -6.93 -0.33
C ALA A 17 -14.78 -7.49 0.17
N HIS A 18 -14.20 -8.45 -0.55
CA HIS A 18 -12.89 -9.02 -0.19
C HIS A 18 -11.78 -7.96 -0.15
N MET A 19 -11.76 -7.01 -1.09
CA MET A 19 -10.79 -5.91 -1.09
C MET A 19 -10.96 -4.98 0.10
N ASN A 20 -12.21 -4.66 0.47
CA ASN A 20 -12.50 -3.82 1.63
C ASN A 20 -12.16 -4.51 2.95
N ASP A 21 -12.43 -5.81 3.06
CA ASP A 21 -12.24 -6.57 4.29
C ASP A 21 -10.76 -6.94 4.53
N ASP A 22 -10.08 -7.42 3.48
CA ASP A 22 -8.75 -8.05 3.63
C ASP A 22 -7.59 -7.20 3.08
N HIS A 23 -7.87 -6.16 2.30
CA HIS A 23 -6.85 -5.39 1.58
C HIS A 23 -7.00 -3.87 1.72
N PHE A 24 -7.53 -3.41 2.85
CA PHE A 24 -7.72 -1.99 3.14
C PHE A 24 -6.43 -1.17 2.93
N GLU A 25 -5.27 -1.71 3.29
CA GLU A 25 -3.99 -1.02 3.15
C GLU A 25 -3.62 -0.77 1.67
N SER A 26 -4.11 -1.61 0.76
CA SER A 26 -3.97 -1.38 -0.68
C SER A 26 -4.80 -0.19 -1.12
N LEU A 27 -6.04 -0.07 -0.62
CA LEU A 27 -6.93 1.06 -0.92
C LEU A 27 -6.31 2.37 -0.46
N VAL A 28 -5.79 2.42 0.78
CA VAL A 28 -5.07 3.57 1.31
C VAL A 28 -3.87 3.93 0.43
N ALA A 29 -3.05 2.94 0.08
CA ALA A 29 -1.90 3.17 -0.80
C ALA A 29 -2.31 3.76 -2.16
N TRP A 30 -3.40 3.27 -2.76
CA TRP A 30 -3.93 3.81 -4.01
C TRP A 30 -4.42 5.24 -3.87
N VAL A 31 -5.15 5.57 -2.80
CA VAL A 31 -5.65 6.93 -2.55
C VAL A 31 -4.48 7.92 -2.41
N HIS A 32 -3.45 7.56 -1.65
CA HIS A 32 -2.27 8.41 -1.53
C HIS A 32 -1.47 8.53 -2.82
N HIS A 33 -1.33 7.43 -3.57
CA HIS A 33 -0.51 7.42 -4.77
C HIS A 33 -1.22 8.01 -5.99
N TYR A 34 -2.41 7.51 -6.34
CA TYR A 34 -3.11 7.91 -7.56
C TYR A 34 -3.95 9.17 -7.35
N LEU A 35 -4.65 9.30 -6.21
CA LEU A 35 -5.50 10.46 -5.94
C LEU A 35 -4.77 11.61 -5.23
N LYS A 36 -3.51 11.40 -4.82
CA LYS A 36 -2.65 12.42 -4.16
C LYS A 36 -3.27 13.04 -2.90
N VAL A 37 -4.15 12.33 -2.21
CA VAL A 37 -4.76 12.81 -0.96
C VAL A 37 -3.71 12.68 0.16
N PRO A 38 -3.33 13.76 0.87
CA PRO A 38 -2.26 13.72 1.86
C PRO A 38 -2.70 13.36 3.30
N THR A 39 -4.00 13.14 3.53
CA THR A 39 -4.60 12.99 4.87
C THR A 39 -4.41 11.59 5.46
N HIS A 40 -4.32 11.46 6.79
CA HIS A 40 -4.41 10.16 7.44
C HIS A 40 -5.81 9.56 7.23
N LEU A 41 -5.87 8.42 6.53
CA LEU A 41 -7.11 7.72 6.22
C LEU A 41 -7.35 6.58 7.21
N THR A 42 -8.58 6.43 7.67
CA THR A 42 -9.05 5.30 8.48
C THR A 42 -9.92 4.34 7.67
N LEU A 43 -10.23 3.17 8.22
CA LEU A 43 -11.08 2.15 7.59
C LEU A 43 -12.44 2.69 7.12
N THR A 44 -12.97 3.71 7.79
CA THR A 44 -14.24 4.35 7.43
C THR A 44 -14.12 5.42 6.36
N ASP A 45 -12.89 5.89 6.08
CA ASP A 45 -12.65 6.97 5.14
C ASP A 45 -12.47 6.49 3.70
N VAL A 46 -12.15 5.21 3.48
CA VAL A 46 -11.88 4.67 2.14
C VAL A 46 -12.62 3.36 1.95
N ILE A 47 -13.49 3.32 0.94
CA ILE A 47 -14.24 2.13 0.57
C ILE A 47 -14.15 1.96 -0.94
N LEU A 48 -13.75 0.79 -1.42
CA LEU A 48 -13.94 0.41 -2.81
C LEU A 48 -15.42 0.14 -3.02
N VAL A 49 -16.03 0.80 -4.01
CA VAL A 49 -17.47 0.72 -4.29
C VAL A 49 -17.73 -0.19 -5.48
N ASP A 50 -17.00 0.01 -6.58
CA ASP A 50 -17.15 -0.79 -7.79
C ASP A 50 -15.86 -0.85 -8.62
N CYS A 51 -15.79 -1.80 -9.53
CA CYS A 51 -14.74 -1.95 -10.53
C CYS A 51 -15.37 -2.02 -11.92
N THR A 52 -15.14 -1.02 -12.76
CA THR A 52 -15.66 -0.93 -14.13
C THR A 52 -14.51 -0.93 -15.14
N GLU A 53 -14.80 -1.02 -16.43
CA GLU A 53 -13.78 -0.98 -17.49
C GLU A 53 -12.90 0.28 -17.46
N GLU A 54 -13.45 1.39 -16.95
CA GLU A 54 -12.77 2.67 -16.84
C GLU A 54 -11.76 2.68 -15.67
N GLY A 55 -12.01 1.91 -14.62
CA GLY A 55 -11.17 1.92 -13.43
C GLY A 55 -11.86 1.42 -12.16
N MET A 56 -11.24 1.76 -11.03
CA MET A 56 -11.74 1.45 -9.69
C MET A 56 -12.42 2.67 -9.10
N HIS A 57 -13.67 2.49 -8.65
CA HIS A 57 -14.44 3.53 -8.00
C HIS A 57 -14.32 3.41 -6.49
N LEU A 58 -13.79 4.45 -5.85
CA LEU A 58 -13.62 4.52 -4.42
C LEU A 58 -14.46 5.66 -3.86
N MET A 59 -15.03 5.45 -2.68
CA MET A 59 -15.52 6.50 -1.82
C MET A 59 -14.38 6.92 -0.89
N VAL A 60 -13.97 8.18 -0.95
CA VAL A 60 -12.93 8.75 -0.08
C VAL A 60 -13.50 9.94 0.68
N HIS A 61 -13.62 9.83 2.02
CA HIS A 61 -14.30 10.82 2.88
C HIS A 61 -15.72 11.19 2.41
N GLY A 62 -16.46 10.25 1.82
CA GLY A 62 -17.80 10.51 1.28
C GLY A 62 -17.83 11.14 -0.12
N ASP A 63 -16.67 11.39 -0.73
CA ASP A 63 -16.57 11.79 -2.14
C ASP A 63 -16.33 10.59 -3.03
N TRP A 64 -17.08 10.51 -4.14
CA TRP A 64 -16.80 9.56 -5.22
C TRP A 64 -15.52 9.94 -5.97
N ARG A 65 -14.61 8.98 -6.14
CA ARG A 65 -13.34 9.13 -6.85
C ARG A 65 -13.10 7.92 -7.76
N LEU A 66 -12.75 8.19 -9.01
CA LEU A 66 -12.32 7.17 -9.95
C LEU A 66 -10.78 7.12 -9.97
N ILE A 67 -10.23 5.92 -9.86
CA ILE A 67 -8.83 5.63 -10.18
C ILE A 67 -8.82 4.86 -11.49
N GLU A 68 -8.39 5.54 -12.56
CA GLU A 68 -8.20 4.91 -13.87
C GLU A 68 -7.13 3.82 -13.80
N TYR A 69 -7.31 2.77 -14.60
CA TYR A 69 -6.29 1.73 -14.69
C TYR A 69 -5.00 2.26 -15.33
N PRO A 70 -3.82 1.83 -14.85
CA PRO A 70 -2.57 2.14 -15.51
C PRO A 70 -2.60 1.68 -16.98
N LYS A 71 -1.98 2.46 -17.88
CA LYS A 71 -2.02 2.19 -19.33
C LYS A 71 -1.37 0.86 -19.72
N GLU A 72 -0.49 0.35 -18.85
CA GLU A 72 0.20 -0.92 -18.97
C GLU A 72 -0.73 -2.11 -18.69
N CYS A 73 -1.90 -1.87 -18.09
CA CYS A 73 -2.85 -2.88 -17.67
C CYS A 73 -4.10 -2.83 -18.54
N GLU A 74 -4.29 -3.83 -19.40
CA GLU A 74 -5.56 -4.00 -20.13
C GLU A 74 -6.52 -4.83 -19.28
N VAL A 75 -7.69 -4.27 -18.94
CA VAL A 75 -8.74 -4.95 -18.17
C VAL A 75 -9.90 -5.29 -19.08
N LYS A 76 -10.01 -6.56 -19.47
CA LYS A 76 -11.11 -7.08 -20.29
C LYS A 76 -12.07 -7.97 -19.51
N THR A 77 -11.62 -8.55 -18.40
CA THR A 77 -12.40 -9.52 -17.64
C THR A 77 -12.22 -9.33 -16.14
N ALA A 78 -13.17 -9.82 -15.35
CA ALA A 78 -13.08 -9.81 -13.89
C ALA A 78 -11.84 -10.54 -13.34
N ARG A 79 -11.27 -11.50 -14.08
CA ARG A 79 -10.03 -12.19 -13.68
C ARG A 79 -8.82 -11.25 -13.73
N ASP A 80 -8.83 -10.27 -14.63
CA ASP A 80 -7.73 -9.32 -14.81
C ASP A 80 -7.72 -8.26 -13.71
N LEU A 81 -8.89 -7.93 -13.12
CA LEU A 81 -9.01 -7.03 -11.98
C LEU A 81 -8.03 -7.38 -10.85
N ARG A 82 -7.89 -8.67 -10.53
CA ARG A 82 -6.94 -9.12 -9.51
C ARG A 82 -5.49 -8.78 -9.87
N LYS A 83 -5.09 -9.00 -11.12
CA LYS A 83 -3.72 -8.72 -11.58
C LYS A 83 -3.45 -7.22 -11.54
N VAL A 84 -4.42 -6.43 -11.97
CA VAL A 84 -4.31 -4.96 -11.96
C VAL A 84 -4.29 -4.41 -10.54
N ALA A 85 -5.12 -4.91 -9.64
CA ALA A 85 -5.06 -4.54 -8.21
C ALA A 85 -3.68 -4.81 -7.62
N VAL A 86 -3.08 -5.98 -7.89
CA VAL A 86 -1.72 -6.32 -7.43
C VAL A 86 -0.68 -5.41 -8.07
N PHE A 87 -0.80 -5.11 -9.36
CA PHE A 87 0.09 -4.18 -10.06
C PHE A 87 0.02 -2.78 -9.44
N MET A 88 -1.18 -2.23 -9.29
CA MET A 88 -1.43 -0.92 -8.70
C MET A 88 -0.94 -0.83 -7.26
N HIS A 89 -1.12 -1.90 -6.47
CA HIS A 89 -0.55 -1.99 -5.13
C HIS A 89 0.97 -1.86 -5.18
N ASN A 90 1.65 -2.71 -5.98
CA ASN A 90 3.11 -2.69 -6.07
C ASN A 90 3.64 -1.35 -6.58
N GLU A 91 2.99 -0.76 -7.58
CA GLU A 91 3.33 0.56 -8.10
C GLU A 91 3.20 1.63 -7.01
N ALA A 92 2.02 1.77 -6.41
CA ALA A 92 1.77 2.72 -5.33
C ALA A 92 2.77 2.55 -4.19
N PHE A 93 3.01 1.30 -3.77
CA PHE A 93 3.89 0.97 -2.68
C PHE A 93 5.36 1.29 -2.99
N SER A 94 5.80 1.07 -4.22
CA SER A 94 7.15 1.43 -4.68
C SER A 94 7.38 2.94 -4.65
N LYS A 95 6.36 3.72 -5.01
CA LYS A 95 6.44 5.18 -5.16
C LYS A 95 6.26 5.93 -3.84
N LEU A 96 5.47 5.42 -2.91
CA LEU A 96 5.27 6.05 -1.59
C LEU A 96 6.50 5.92 -0.67
N GLY A 97 7.43 5.01 -0.96
CA GLY A 97 8.74 4.92 -0.29
C GLY A 97 8.70 4.28 1.10
N LEU A 98 9.88 3.93 1.64
CA LEU A 98 10.02 3.14 2.88
C LEU A 98 9.49 3.86 4.13
N SER A 99 9.61 5.18 4.19
CA SER A 99 9.16 6.01 5.32
C SER A 99 7.64 6.00 5.48
N TYR A 100 6.90 5.99 4.37
CA TYR A 100 5.45 5.89 4.37
C TYR A 100 4.97 4.56 4.95
N ARG A 101 5.66 3.47 4.59
CA ARG A 101 5.37 2.09 5.06
C ARG A 101 5.55 1.94 6.56
N ILE A 102 6.57 2.58 7.14
CA ILE A 102 6.84 2.56 8.58
C ILE A 102 5.78 3.37 9.33
N LYS A 103 5.40 4.55 8.83
CA LYS A 103 4.42 5.42 9.50
C LYS A 103 3.00 4.87 9.50
N HIS A 104 2.59 4.16 8.45
CA HIS A 104 1.22 3.65 8.30
C HIS A 104 1.06 2.18 8.71
N GLY A 105 2.00 1.63 9.50
CA GLY A 105 1.81 0.31 10.12
C GLY A 105 1.89 -0.89 9.18
N TYR A 106 2.33 -0.69 7.93
CA TYR A 106 2.37 -1.73 6.87
C TYR A 106 3.25 -2.94 7.21
N TYR A 107 4.08 -2.82 8.23
CA TYR A 107 4.93 -3.89 8.73
C TYR A 107 4.51 -4.36 10.12
N GLY A 108 3.27 -4.21 10.60
CA GLY A 108 2.89 -4.72 11.93
C GLY A 108 3.32 -6.19 12.13
N SER A 109 3.03 -7.05 11.15
CA SER A 109 3.42 -8.46 11.14
C SER A 109 4.91 -8.68 10.79
N THR A 110 5.47 -7.94 9.84
CA THR A 110 6.86 -8.12 9.41
C THR A 110 7.86 -7.53 10.38
N ALA A 111 7.52 -6.43 11.05
CA ALA A 111 8.28 -5.82 12.13
C ALA A 111 8.20 -6.68 13.39
N ALA A 112 7.06 -7.30 13.70
CA ALA A 112 6.97 -8.31 14.76
C ALA A 112 7.91 -9.50 14.46
N TYR A 113 7.86 -10.03 13.23
CA TYR A 113 8.76 -11.10 12.79
C TYR A 113 10.25 -10.68 12.84
N LEU A 114 10.58 -9.47 12.35
CA LEU A 114 11.95 -8.94 12.40
C LEU A 114 12.41 -8.67 13.83
N ALA A 115 11.53 -8.19 14.70
CA ALA A 115 11.82 -7.96 16.12
C ALA A 115 12.04 -9.27 16.87
N GLU A 116 11.25 -10.31 16.60
CA GLU A 116 11.50 -11.65 17.12
C GLU A 116 12.82 -12.23 16.62
N LYS A 117 13.07 -12.12 15.31
CA LYS A 117 14.32 -12.59 14.70
C LYS A 117 15.53 -11.81 15.20
N ALA A 118 15.36 -10.51 15.50
CA ALA A 118 16.39 -9.67 16.11
C ALA A 118 16.63 -10.05 17.58
N LYS A 119 15.58 -10.37 18.34
CA LYS A 119 15.70 -10.89 19.72
C LYS A 119 16.44 -12.23 19.75
N GLN A 120 16.12 -13.14 18.82
CA GLN A 120 16.81 -14.43 18.70
C GLN A 120 18.28 -14.27 18.31
N ASN A 121 18.59 -13.35 17.39
CA ASN A 121 19.95 -13.12 16.87
C ASN A 121 20.68 -11.95 17.54
N LYS A 122 20.31 -11.58 18.78
CA LYS A 122 20.88 -10.42 19.49
C LYS A 122 22.41 -10.46 19.61
N HIS A 123 22.97 -11.67 19.71
CA HIS A 123 24.40 -11.92 19.85
C HIS A 123 25.19 -11.62 18.57
N ILE A 124 24.54 -11.57 17.40
CA ILE A 124 25.15 -11.22 16.11
C ILE A 124 24.89 -9.74 15.78
N LEU A 125 23.68 -9.26 16.07
CA LEU A 125 23.26 -7.88 15.75
C LEU A 125 23.97 -6.82 16.60
N VAL A 126 24.17 -7.06 17.89
CA VAL A 126 24.81 -6.09 18.80
C VAL A 126 26.27 -5.80 18.39
N PRO A 127 27.12 -6.81 18.13
CA PRO A 127 28.47 -6.55 17.63
C PRO A 127 28.51 -5.84 16.28
N ALA A 128 27.62 -6.21 15.35
CA ALA A 128 27.58 -5.61 14.01
C ALA A 128 27.16 -4.12 14.04
N LEU A 129 26.22 -3.75 14.91
CA LEU A 129 25.84 -2.35 15.11
C LEU A 129 26.94 -1.55 15.81
N ALA A 130 27.63 -2.15 16.78
CA ALA A 130 28.75 -1.50 17.47
C ALA A 130 29.93 -1.24 16.53
N THR A 131 30.30 -2.20 15.68
CA THR A 131 31.38 -2.02 14.69
C THR A 131 31.01 -0.99 13.63
N ALA A 132 29.77 -0.99 13.15
CA ALA A 132 29.28 0.03 12.22
C ALA A 132 29.30 1.44 12.83
N ALA A 133 28.85 1.59 14.09
CA ALA A 133 28.88 2.87 14.79
C ALA A 133 30.31 3.39 15.03
N LEU A 134 31.23 2.51 15.41
CA LEU A 134 32.64 2.83 15.58
C LEU A 134 33.30 3.24 14.26
N ALA A 135 33.01 2.52 13.17
CA ALA A 135 33.49 2.88 11.83
C ALA A 135 32.96 4.26 11.39
N LEU A 136 31.68 4.55 11.66
CA LEU A 136 31.07 5.84 11.34
C LEU A 136 31.70 6.99 12.16
N ALA A 137 31.93 6.76 13.45
CA ALA A 137 32.58 7.73 14.34
C ALA A 137 34.04 8.00 13.94
N TYR A 138 34.77 6.95 13.58
CA TYR A 138 36.14 7.05 13.06
C TYR A 138 36.17 7.86 11.75
N TYR A 139 35.28 7.56 10.82
CA TYR A 139 35.21 8.26 9.53
C TYR A 139 34.85 9.74 9.70
N ARG A 140 33.91 10.06 10.61
CA ARG A 140 33.60 11.45 10.96
C ARG A 140 34.79 12.17 11.60
N ARG A 141 35.54 11.52 12.48
CA ARG A 141 36.74 12.12 13.10
C ARG A 141 37.85 12.39 12.08
N MET A 142 37.99 11.54 11.06
CA MET A 142 38.97 11.72 9.99
C MET A 142 38.59 12.83 9.00
N LYS A 143 37.30 13.05 8.73
CA LYS A 143 36.83 14.08 7.79
C LYS A 143 36.94 15.52 8.34
N TRP A 144 37.07 15.67 9.66
CA TRP A 144 37.14 16.97 10.36
C TRP A 144 38.53 17.24 10.98
N ARG A 145 39.54 16.45 10.61
CA ARG A 145 40.96 16.74 10.83
C ARG A 145 41.58 17.21 9.53
#